data_AF-A0AAU7AUX4-F1
#
_entry.id   AF-A0AAU7AUX4-F1
#
_cell.length_a   1.000
_cell.length_b   1.000
_cell.length_c   1.000
_cell.angle_alpha   90.00
_cell.angle_beta   90.00
_cell.angle_gamma   90.00
#
_symmetry.space_group_name_H-M   'P 1'
#
loop_
_entity.id
_entity.type
_entity.pdbx_description
1 polymer ?
#
loop_
_entity_poly.entity_id
_entity_poly.type
_entity_poly.pdbx_seq_one_letter_code
_entity_poly.pdbx_strand_id
1 'polypeptide(L)'
;MGKRGRRKGSEPDDAIRALAGVPTSPADGGASTPDDPAAADVSGSKGKDATATGDGPPPLEPDARLREVSLLVEEVDYVYQLYRWIMLTGQVPKAQEWLKKEPWPHPDYVIDVFGSWEKFLGHAHVTGSPLLARLRAADAAEKDMAAARKQVEKELARVEDLRRQAQTARHAREAAEDARNEERARADRLQRALDAADARAGAAEDKLHERTVALRDAGDAHADPSQADTRVAAVTDELEAVRAHREELLRQVEELREQAVQDARSLNRLSTLLAELAPEDGDKAPGTAPADAAPATVLEAVERAAAAAVHLRFTPDAFTSADDSPYRRPAEIVSTLAVLDDLAALHADPDGFGRSLTQAATERGLNYKHDVSETARSRHPHEYSTTIDGHRVDLGPHVALGSGSGAGFIARIYLHVADGSGEVPRGMYVGHVGRHLPDTTT
;
A
#
# COMPACT_ATOMS: atom_id res chain seq x y z
N MET A 1 -10.41 -57.28 -4.87
CA MET A 1 -9.69 -56.72 -3.71
C MET A 1 -9.07 -55.40 -4.13
N GLY A 2 -9.54 -54.27 -3.60
CA GLY A 2 -9.00 -52.94 -3.90
C GLY A 2 -9.65 -51.92 -2.96
N LYS A 3 -8.92 -51.53 -1.91
CA LYS A 3 -9.40 -50.69 -0.81
C LYS A 3 -9.64 -49.25 -1.28
N ARG A 4 -10.86 -48.75 -1.09
CA ARG A 4 -11.24 -47.33 -1.26
C ARG A 4 -10.79 -46.54 -0.02
N GLY A 5 -9.91 -45.56 -0.22
CA GLY A 5 -9.54 -44.57 0.79
C GLY A 5 -10.51 -43.39 0.76
N ARG A 6 -11.37 -43.30 1.78
CA ARG A 6 -12.10 -42.08 2.16
C ARG A 6 -11.09 -41.02 2.62
N ARG A 7 -11.12 -39.81 2.08
CA ARG A 7 -10.62 -38.62 2.79
C ARG A 7 -11.75 -37.62 2.96
N LYS A 8 -11.80 -37.17 4.21
CA LYS A 8 -12.80 -36.40 4.93
C LYS A 8 -12.47 -34.91 4.74
N GLY A 9 -13.48 -34.10 4.50
CA GLY A 9 -13.35 -32.64 4.39
C GLY A 9 -12.95 -31.99 5.71
N SER A 10 -12.32 -30.83 5.58
CA SER A 10 -12.10 -29.85 6.65
C SER A 10 -12.30 -28.47 6.04
N GLU A 11 -13.35 -27.79 6.49
CA GLU A 11 -13.58 -26.36 6.29
C GLU A 11 -12.51 -25.53 7.03
N PRO A 12 -12.21 -24.29 6.61
CA PRO A 12 -11.34 -23.37 7.32
C PRO A 12 -12.17 -22.29 8.03
N ASP A 13 -12.33 -22.40 9.34
CA ASP A 13 -12.76 -21.30 10.21
C ASP A 13 -11.96 -21.38 11.51
N ASP A 14 -11.31 -20.26 11.86
CA ASP A 14 -10.57 -19.93 13.10
C ASP A 14 -9.09 -19.56 12.89
N ALA A 15 -8.84 -18.34 12.39
CA ALA A 15 -7.54 -17.69 12.55
C ALA A 15 -7.57 -16.14 12.49
N ILE A 16 -8.60 -15.45 13.00
CA ILE A 16 -8.50 -13.99 13.26
C ILE A 16 -9.28 -13.63 14.53
N ARG A 17 -8.70 -13.91 15.71
CA ARG A 17 -9.14 -13.27 16.96
C ARG A 17 -8.10 -13.35 18.08
N ALA A 18 -6.98 -12.67 17.91
CA ALA A 18 -6.13 -12.27 19.04
C ALA A 18 -5.13 -11.20 18.56
N LEU A 19 -5.45 -9.93 18.75
CA LEU A 19 -4.51 -8.80 18.93
C LEU A 19 -5.32 -7.50 19.11
N ALA A 20 -5.97 -7.38 20.27
CA ALA A 20 -6.46 -6.10 20.78
C ALA A 20 -6.41 -6.17 22.32
N GLY A 21 -5.44 -5.48 22.90
CA GLY A 21 -5.20 -5.48 24.34
C GLY A 21 -4.01 -4.61 24.70
N VAL A 22 -4.10 -3.32 24.40
CA VAL A 22 -3.25 -2.28 24.98
C VAL A 22 -3.90 -1.81 26.29
N PRO A 23 -3.22 -1.83 27.44
CA PRO A 23 -3.61 -1.00 28.56
C PRO A 23 -2.86 0.34 28.55
N THR A 24 -3.67 1.37 28.66
CA THR A 24 -3.36 2.78 28.83
C THR A 24 -2.62 3.06 30.14
N SER A 25 -1.65 3.97 30.07
CA SER A 25 -1.06 4.68 31.21
C SER A 25 -2.08 5.64 31.85
N PRO A 26 -1.89 5.99 33.13
CA PRO A 26 -2.09 7.38 33.50
C PRO A 26 -0.91 7.95 34.32
N ALA A 27 -0.54 9.18 33.98
CA ALA A 27 0.18 10.12 34.83
C ALA A 27 -0.83 10.99 35.59
N ASP A 28 -0.59 11.27 36.87
CA ASP A 28 -0.08 12.57 37.37
C ASP A 28 -0.51 12.92 38.81
N GLY A 29 0.42 13.58 39.52
CA GLY A 29 0.23 14.40 40.72
C GLY A 29 0.36 13.64 42.05
N GLY A 30 1.18 14.04 43.03
CA GLY A 30 1.96 15.24 43.27
C GLY A 30 2.13 15.40 44.81
N ALA A 31 3.22 16.06 45.21
CA ALA A 31 3.46 16.72 46.51
C ALA A 31 4.17 15.96 47.67
N SER A 32 5.38 16.49 47.97
CA SER A 32 5.91 16.88 49.29
C SER A 32 6.76 15.90 50.14
N THR A 33 8.01 16.33 50.36
CA THR A 33 8.98 16.07 51.45
C THR A 33 8.42 16.46 52.85
N PRO A 34 9.09 16.23 54.02
CA PRO A 34 10.53 15.97 54.29
C PRO A 34 10.91 14.99 55.46
N ASP A 35 12.21 14.97 55.79
CA ASP A 35 12.90 14.61 57.07
C ASP A 35 13.43 13.16 57.33
N ASP A 36 14.76 12.99 57.09
CA ASP A 36 15.88 12.59 58.00
C ASP A 36 15.63 11.87 59.36
N PRO A 37 16.65 11.26 60.03
CA PRO A 37 17.49 10.12 59.65
C PRO A 37 17.54 9.05 60.78
N ALA A 38 18.06 7.83 60.51
CA ALA A 38 18.34 6.85 61.57
C ALA A 38 19.69 6.15 61.36
N ALA A 39 20.65 6.56 62.19
CA ALA A 39 21.89 5.85 62.48
C ALA A 39 21.60 4.60 63.34
N ALA A 40 22.31 3.50 63.08
CA ALA A 40 22.34 2.34 63.94
C ALA A 40 23.76 2.09 64.44
N ASP A 41 23.90 2.29 65.74
CA ASP A 41 24.96 1.89 66.66
C ASP A 41 25.24 0.39 66.60
N VAL A 42 26.52 0.00 66.56
CA VAL A 42 26.98 -1.32 67.02
C VAL A 42 28.27 -1.15 67.83
N SER A 43 28.11 -0.99 69.15
CA SER A 43 29.10 -1.42 70.14
C SER A 43 29.03 -2.97 70.20
N GLY A 44 30.10 -3.76 70.23
CA GLY A 44 31.23 -3.71 71.16
C GLY A 44 31.27 -5.05 71.91
N SER A 45 32.32 -5.85 71.73
CA SER A 45 32.66 -6.92 72.69
C SER A 45 34.15 -7.24 72.65
N LYS A 46 34.76 -7.07 73.82
CA LYS A 46 36.14 -7.41 74.18
C LYS A 46 36.27 -8.93 74.38
N GLY A 47 37.30 -9.51 73.80
CA GLY A 47 37.92 -10.76 74.25
C GLY A 47 39.43 -10.55 74.35
N LYS A 48 39.95 -10.67 75.57
CA LYS A 48 41.36 -10.48 75.95
C LYS A 48 42.00 -11.87 76.16
N ASP A 49 43.34 -11.88 76.19
CA ASP A 49 44.27 -12.97 76.54
C ASP A 49 44.80 -13.74 75.31
N ALA A 50 46.09 -14.02 75.11
CA ALA A 50 47.21 -14.09 76.05
C ALA A 50 48.57 -13.81 75.37
N THR A 51 49.45 -13.16 76.14
CA THR A 51 50.91 -13.33 76.26
C THR A 51 51.68 -14.11 75.19
N ALA A 52 52.58 -13.43 74.49
CA ALA A 52 53.89 -13.96 74.15
C ALA A 52 54.92 -12.80 74.16
N THR A 53 55.71 -12.76 75.22
CA THR A 53 56.93 -11.96 75.34
C THR A 53 57.96 -12.52 74.36
N GLY A 54 58.11 -11.87 73.22
CA GLY A 54 59.25 -12.02 72.32
C GLY A 54 59.90 -10.66 72.19
N ASP A 55 61.13 -10.54 72.71
CA ASP A 55 61.99 -9.36 72.65
C ASP A 55 62.54 -9.21 71.20
N GLY A 56 61.62 -9.01 70.26
CA GLY A 56 61.91 -8.80 68.85
C GLY A 56 62.06 -7.31 68.55
N PRO A 57 62.91 -6.93 67.58
CA PRO A 57 63.01 -5.54 67.15
C PRO A 57 61.61 -4.99 66.82
N PRO A 58 61.33 -3.70 67.11
CA PRO A 58 60.04 -3.10 66.81
C PRO A 58 59.69 -3.37 65.34
N PRO A 59 58.42 -3.73 65.03
CA PRO A 59 58.02 -3.96 63.65
C PRO A 59 58.42 -2.72 62.85
N LEU A 60 59.25 -2.93 61.83
CA LEU A 60 59.72 -1.86 60.96
C LEU A 60 58.49 -1.14 60.42
N GLU A 61 58.29 0.11 60.83
CA GLU A 61 57.23 0.92 60.26
C GLU A 61 57.48 0.99 58.75
N PRO A 62 56.49 0.59 57.94
CA PRO A 62 56.68 0.52 56.51
C PRO A 62 56.98 1.93 56.00
N ASP A 63 58.18 2.09 55.45
CA ASP A 63 58.65 3.36 54.91
C ASP A 63 57.63 3.86 53.89
N ALA A 64 57.00 5.00 54.20
CA ALA A 64 55.96 5.59 53.36
C ALA A 64 56.45 5.81 51.92
N ARG A 65 57.76 6.04 51.74
CA ARG A 65 58.38 6.21 50.42
C ARG A 65 58.42 4.91 49.63
N LEU A 66 58.67 3.78 50.29
CA LEU A 66 58.67 2.47 49.62
C LEU A 66 57.27 2.09 49.14
N ARG A 67 56.23 2.47 49.88
CA ARG A 67 54.83 2.29 49.47
C ARG A 67 54.45 3.15 48.27
N GLU A 68 54.92 4.40 48.23
CA GLU A 68 54.70 5.28 47.09
C GLU A 68 55.40 4.75 45.83
N VAL A 69 56.65 4.28 45.97
CA VAL A 69 57.40 3.66 44.86
C VAL A 69 56.73 2.37 44.37
N SER A 70 56.21 1.51 45.26
CA SER A 70 55.52 0.29 44.83
C SER A 70 54.25 0.59 44.05
N LEU A 71 53.46 1.59 44.47
CA LEU A 71 52.26 2.01 43.75
C LEU A 71 52.60 2.54 42.35
N LEU A 72 53.64 3.35 42.22
CA LEU A 72 54.10 3.85 40.91
C LEU A 72 54.54 2.71 39.97
N VAL A 73 55.17 1.65 40.51
CA VAL A 73 55.56 0.48 39.71
C VAL A 73 54.33 -0.31 39.25
N GLU A 74 53.34 -0.50 40.12
CA GLU A 74 52.06 -1.15 39.77
C GLU A 74 51.27 -0.35 38.73
N GLU A 75 51.21 0.99 38.87
CA GLU A 75 50.60 1.88 37.89
C GLU A 75 51.23 1.71 36.51
N VAL A 76 52.57 1.72 36.43
CA VAL A 76 53.30 1.57 35.17
C VAL A 76 53.09 0.18 34.56
N ASP A 77 53.08 -0.89 35.36
CA ASP A 77 52.80 -2.25 34.86
C ASP A 77 51.38 -2.34 34.29
N TYR A 78 50.36 -1.83 34.99
CA TYR A 78 48.98 -1.87 34.50
C TYR A 78 48.80 -1.06 33.21
N VAL A 79 49.39 0.13 33.12
CA VAL A 79 49.38 0.92 31.89
C VAL A 79 50.09 0.17 30.75
N TYR A 80 51.22 -0.48 31.02
CA TYR A 80 51.92 -1.32 30.03
C TYR A 80 51.04 -2.48 29.55
N GLN A 81 50.38 -3.20 30.45
CA GLN A 81 49.48 -4.30 30.10
C GLN A 81 48.27 -3.81 29.27
N LEU A 82 47.74 -2.62 29.55
CA LEU A 82 46.70 -1.98 28.74
C LEU A 82 47.16 -1.73 27.30
N TYR A 83 48.33 -1.12 27.11
CA TYR A 83 48.88 -0.90 25.78
C TYR A 83 49.20 -2.21 25.05
N ARG A 84 49.74 -3.20 25.76
CA ARG A 84 49.99 -4.54 25.22
C ARG A 84 48.69 -5.19 24.72
N TRP A 85 47.59 -5.08 25.48
CA TRP A 85 46.28 -5.57 25.05
C TRP A 85 45.79 -4.86 23.79
N ILE A 86 45.85 -3.53 23.76
CA ILE A 86 45.40 -2.74 22.61
C ILE A 86 46.20 -3.09 21.36
N MET A 87 47.52 -3.30 21.48
CA MET A 87 48.36 -3.70 20.36
C MET A 87 48.05 -5.11 19.84
N LEU A 88 47.72 -6.06 20.73
CA LEU A 88 47.43 -7.45 20.35
C LEU A 88 46.02 -7.63 19.77
N THR A 89 45.05 -6.87 20.28
CA THR A 89 43.63 -7.06 19.94
C THR A 89 43.07 -5.97 19.03
N GLY A 90 43.76 -4.84 18.93
CA GLY A 90 43.24 -3.62 18.31
C GLY A 90 42.15 -2.93 19.14
N GLN A 91 41.75 -3.47 20.30
CA GLN A 91 40.58 -2.99 21.04
C GLN A 91 40.96 -2.54 22.45
N VAL A 92 40.17 -1.63 23.02
CA VAL A 92 40.29 -1.26 24.43
C VAL A 92 39.61 -2.35 25.27
N PRO A 93 40.30 -2.97 26.24
CA PRO A 93 39.73 -4.04 27.03
C PRO A 93 38.56 -3.54 27.87
N LYS A 94 37.53 -4.37 28.01
CA LYS A 94 36.57 -4.23 29.11
C LYS A 94 37.12 -4.92 30.36
N ALA A 95 36.75 -4.45 31.54
CA ALA A 95 37.16 -5.07 32.81
C ALA A 95 36.87 -6.58 32.83
N GLN A 96 35.71 -7.01 32.33
CA GLN A 96 35.34 -8.43 32.29
C GLN A 96 36.20 -9.29 31.35
N GLU A 97 36.96 -8.68 30.43
CA GLU A 97 37.82 -9.40 29.48
C GLU A 97 39.18 -9.72 30.08
N TRP A 98 39.68 -8.87 30.98
CA TRP A 98 40.88 -9.15 31.78
C TRP A 98 40.61 -10.23 32.82
N LEU A 99 39.41 -10.27 33.39
CA LEU A 99 39.00 -11.32 34.32
C LEU A 99 39.10 -12.74 33.73
N LYS A 100 38.87 -12.89 32.42
CA LYS A 100 38.72 -14.19 31.75
C LYS A 100 40.03 -14.77 31.23
N LYS A 101 41.14 -14.01 31.25
CA LYS A 101 42.36 -14.38 30.53
C LYS A 101 43.56 -14.20 31.45
N GLU A 102 44.19 -15.29 31.87
CA GLU A 102 45.58 -15.24 32.33
C GLU A 102 46.46 -14.96 31.08
N PRO A 103 47.41 -14.01 31.10
CA PRO A 103 48.13 -13.45 32.26
C PRO A 103 47.83 -11.97 32.56
N TRP A 104 46.59 -11.50 32.37
CA TRP A 104 46.27 -10.09 32.59
C TRP A 104 46.02 -9.80 34.08
N PRO A 105 46.36 -8.59 34.57
CA PRO A 105 46.10 -8.24 35.96
C PRO A 105 44.59 -8.24 36.23
N HIS A 106 44.22 -8.70 37.43
CA HIS A 106 42.82 -8.76 37.83
C HIS A 106 42.24 -7.32 37.87
N PRO A 107 41.02 -7.09 37.35
CA PRO A 107 40.42 -5.76 37.33
C PRO A 107 40.32 -5.10 38.70
N ASP A 108 40.08 -5.88 39.75
CA ASP A 108 40.01 -5.37 41.13
C ASP A 108 41.32 -4.70 41.56
N TYR A 109 42.49 -5.24 41.21
CA TYR A 109 43.77 -4.60 41.52
C TYR A 109 43.95 -3.27 40.79
N VAL A 110 43.44 -3.18 39.55
CA VAL A 110 43.44 -1.93 38.78
C VAL A 110 42.50 -0.91 39.43
N ILE A 111 41.36 -1.36 39.96
CA ILE A 111 40.40 -0.52 40.67
C ILE A 111 40.98 -0.06 42.01
N ASP A 112 41.74 -0.90 42.71
CA ASP A 112 42.40 -0.53 43.96
C ASP A 112 43.43 0.59 43.75
N VAL A 113 44.21 0.53 42.67
CA VAL A 113 45.22 1.55 42.34
C VAL A 113 44.61 2.83 41.77
N PHE A 114 43.68 2.73 40.81
CA PHE A 114 43.17 3.89 40.08
C PHE A 114 41.78 4.38 40.54
N GLY A 115 41.15 3.68 41.49
CA GLY A 115 39.82 3.94 42.03
C GLY A 115 38.66 3.50 41.12
N SER A 116 38.84 3.49 39.80
CA SER A 116 37.88 2.91 38.85
C SER A 116 38.53 2.57 37.51
N TRP A 117 37.89 1.67 36.76
CA TRP A 117 38.32 1.32 35.41
C TRP A 117 38.33 2.52 34.45
N GLU A 118 37.35 3.41 34.56
CA GLU A 118 37.27 4.63 33.74
C GLU A 118 38.41 5.61 34.07
N LYS A 119 38.74 5.77 35.36
CA LYS A 119 39.88 6.59 35.79
C LYS A 119 41.20 6.01 35.27
N PHE A 120 41.36 4.70 35.29
CA PHE A 120 42.51 4.02 34.69
C PHE A 120 42.64 4.30 33.18
N LEU A 121 41.56 4.13 32.41
CA LEU A 121 41.57 4.43 30.97
C LEU A 121 41.81 5.92 30.66
N GLY A 122 41.30 6.81 31.52
CA GLY A 122 41.52 8.25 31.46
C GLY A 122 42.97 8.63 31.77
N HIS A 123 43.55 8.04 32.81
CA HIS A 123 44.95 8.21 33.21
C HIS A 123 45.90 7.77 32.10
N ALA A 124 45.60 6.66 31.43
CA ALA A 124 46.39 6.18 30.28
C ALA A 124 46.15 6.98 28.98
N HIS A 125 45.28 8.00 28.99
CA HIS A 125 44.89 8.80 27.81
C HIS A 125 44.35 7.99 26.62
N VAL A 126 43.84 6.79 26.87
CA VAL A 126 43.34 5.87 25.83
C VAL A 126 42.04 6.37 25.22
N THR A 127 41.15 6.96 26.03
CA THR A 127 39.85 7.46 25.57
C THR A 127 39.98 8.62 24.59
N GLY A 128 40.99 9.48 24.78
CA GLY A 128 41.31 10.64 23.92
C GLY A 128 42.25 10.35 22.76
N SER A 129 42.70 9.10 22.57
CA SER A 129 43.68 8.77 21.53
C SER A 129 43.10 8.94 20.12
N PRO A 130 43.73 9.74 19.23
CA PRO A 130 43.26 9.94 17.86
C PRO A 130 43.31 8.66 17.03
N LEU A 131 44.21 7.71 17.36
CA LEU A 131 44.29 6.42 16.68
C LEU A 131 43.07 5.54 16.95
N LEU A 132 42.63 5.48 18.20
CA LEU A 132 41.42 4.71 18.57
C LEU A 132 40.15 5.39 18.05
N ALA A 133 40.12 6.72 17.98
CA ALA A 133 39.02 7.44 17.33
C ALA A 133 38.92 7.06 15.84
N ARG A 134 40.05 7.01 15.11
CA ARG A 134 40.09 6.55 13.71
C ARG A 134 39.67 5.09 13.55
N LEU A 135 40.10 4.22 14.47
CA LEU A 135 39.70 2.82 14.42
C LEU A 135 38.20 2.64 14.64
N ARG A 136 37.61 3.31 15.64
CA ARG A 136 36.15 3.29 15.85
C ARG A 136 35.39 3.83 14.64
N ALA A 137 35.91 4.88 13.99
CA ALA A 137 35.32 5.41 12.77
C ALA A 137 35.41 4.41 11.60
N ALA A 138 36.52 3.68 11.47
CA ALA A 138 36.67 2.63 10.47
C ALA A 138 35.71 1.45 10.74
N ASP A 139 35.58 0.99 11.99
CA ASP A 139 34.64 -0.06 12.38
C ASP A 139 33.18 0.36 12.13
N ALA A 140 32.84 1.63 12.41
CA ALA A 140 31.53 2.18 12.11
C ALA A 140 31.26 2.19 10.59
N ALA A 141 32.23 2.66 9.80
CA ALA A 141 32.13 2.65 8.35
C ALA A 141 32.00 1.22 7.78
N GLU A 142 32.72 0.24 8.34
CA GLU A 142 32.59 -1.16 7.93
C GLU A 142 31.19 -1.71 8.23
N LYS A 143 30.65 -1.42 9.43
CA LYS A 143 29.28 -1.81 9.81
C LYS A 143 28.24 -1.15 8.91
N ASP A 144 28.40 0.12 8.58
CA ASP A 144 27.51 0.84 7.68
C ASP A 144 27.55 0.26 6.27
N MET A 145 28.75 -0.07 5.76
CA MET A 145 28.92 -0.73 4.46
C MET A 145 28.32 -2.14 4.46
N ALA A 146 28.47 -2.90 5.54
CA ALA A 146 27.85 -4.22 5.68
C ALA A 146 26.32 -4.13 5.73
N ALA A 147 25.77 -3.13 6.43
CA ALA A 147 24.34 -2.85 6.46
C ALA A 147 23.81 -2.45 5.07
N ALA A 148 24.53 -1.58 4.35
CA ALA A 148 24.19 -1.18 3.00
C ALA A 148 24.19 -2.37 2.03
N ARG A 149 25.19 -3.25 2.10
CA ARG A 149 25.23 -4.50 1.29
C ARG A 149 24.03 -5.39 1.56
N LYS A 150 23.68 -5.59 2.84
CA LYS A 150 22.50 -6.38 3.23
C LYS A 150 21.20 -5.75 2.74
N GLN A 151 21.12 -4.42 2.70
CA GLN A 151 19.96 -3.70 2.17
C GLN A 151 19.83 -3.90 0.65
N VAL A 152 20.93 -3.77 -0.09
CA VAL A 152 20.96 -4.03 -1.55
C VAL A 152 20.58 -5.48 -1.86
N GLU A 153 21.07 -6.45 -1.08
CA GLU A 153 20.69 -7.87 -1.24
C GLU A 153 19.18 -8.09 -1.04
N LYS A 154 18.57 -7.45 -0.04
CA LYS A 154 17.11 -7.49 0.17
C LYS A 154 16.34 -6.84 -0.98
N GLU A 155 16.84 -5.73 -1.50
CA GLU A 155 16.21 -5.04 -2.63
C GLU A 155 16.30 -5.88 -3.92
N LEU A 156 17.44 -6.52 -4.18
CA LEU A 156 17.58 -7.48 -5.29
C LEU A 156 16.62 -8.65 -5.15
N ALA A 157 16.51 -9.25 -3.96
CA ALA A 157 15.55 -10.32 -3.70
C ALA A 157 14.10 -9.87 -3.92
N ARG A 158 13.76 -8.62 -3.53
CA ARG A 158 12.45 -8.03 -3.78
C ARG A 158 12.20 -7.84 -5.28
N VAL A 159 13.17 -7.34 -6.04
CA VAL A 159 13.06 -7.18 -7.51
C VAL A 159 12.86 -8.52 -8.20
N GLU A 160 13.55 -9.59 -7.76
CA GLU A 160 13.34 -10.93 -8.30
C GLU A 160 11.92 -11.47 -8.04
N ASP A 161 11.39 -11.27 -6.83
CA ASP A 161 10.03 -11.67 -6.50
C ASP A 161 8.99 -10.91 -7.33
N LEU A 162 9.15 -9.59 -7.47
CA LEU A 162 8.29 -8.76 -8.32
C LEU A 162 8.33 -9.19 -9.79
N ARG A 163 9.51 -9.57 -10.31
CA ARG A 163 9.63 -10.14 -11.67
C ARG A 163 8.87 -11.45 -11.82
N ARG A 164 8.92 -12.34 -10.82
CA ARG A 164 8.14 -13.60 -10.83
C ARG A 164 6.64 -13.30 -10.82
N GLN A 165 6.19 -12.39 -9.95
CA GLN A 165 4.80 -11.97 -9.89
C GLN A 165 4.32 -11.38 -11.22
N ALA A 166 5.13 -10.51 -11.86
CA ALA A 166 4.82 -9.95 -13.17
C ALA A 166 4.74 -11.02 -14.27
N GLN A 167 5.62 -12.02 -14.26
CA GLN A 167 5.56 -13.15 -15.19
C GLN A 167 4.29 -14.00 -14.98
N THR A 168 3.95 -14.31 -13.73
CA THR A 168 2.70 -15.03 -13.40
C THR A 168 1.46 -14.24 -13.85
N ALA A 169 1.44 -12.92 -13.63
CA ALA A 169 0.35 -12.07 -14.08
C ALA A 169 0.23 -12.03 -15.60
N ARG A 170 1.36 -11.98 -16.34
CA ARG A 170 1.36 -12.07 -17.81
C ARG A 170 0.79 -13.40 -18.31
N HIS A 171 1.22 -14.52 -17.75
CA HIS A 171 0.67 -15.83 -18.11
C HIS A 171 -0.83 -15.96 -17.78
N ALA A 172 -1.27 -15.43 -16.65
CA ALA A 172 -2.69 -15.41 -16.30
C ALA A 172 -3.52 -14.58 -17.29
N ARG A 173 -2.99 -13.43 -17.73
CA ARG A 173 -3.63 -12.59 -18.75
C ARG A 173 -3.72 -13.29 -20.10
N GLU A 174 -2.63 -13.91 -20.55
CA GLU A 174 -2.59 -14.66 -21.81
C GLU A 174 -3.63 -15.79 -21.81
N ALA A 175 -3.68 -16.59 -20.73
CA ALA A 175 -4.68 -17.64 -20.57
C ALA A 175 -6.13 -17.11 -20.58
N ALA A 176 -6.37 -15.95 -19.99
CA ALA A 176 -7.70 -15.32 -20.00
C ALA A 176 -8.09 -14.78 -21.40
N GLU A 177 -7.12 -14.24 -22.15
CA GLU A 177 -7.33 -13.80 -23.54
C GLU A 177 -7.63 -15.00 -24.45
N ASP A 178 -6.94 -16.13 -24.27
CA ASP A 178 -7.20 -17.38 -24.99
C ASP A 178 -8.60 -17.92 -24.71
N ALA A 179 -9.01 -18.00 -23.43
CA ALA A 179 -10.35 -18.43 -23.06
C ALA A 179 -11.44 -17.54 -23.69
N ARG A 180 -11.24 -16.21 -23.72
CA ARG A 180 -12.16 -15.28 -24.39
C ARG A 180 -12.25 -15.54 -25.90
N ASN A 181 -11.12 -15.83 -26.54
CA ASN A 181 -11.09 -16.15 -27.97
C ASN A 181 -11.83 -17.46 -28.27
N GLU A 182 -11.71 -18.46 -27.40
CA GLU A 182 -12.45 -19.73 -27.49
C GLU A 182 -13.96 -19.52 -27.35
N GLU A 183 -14.41 -18.74 -26.36
CA GLU A 183 -15.83 -18.42 -26.17
C GLU A 183 -16.39 -17.60 -27.32
N ARG A 184 -15.63 -16.63 -27.85
CA ARG A 184 -16.03 -15.89 -29.06
C ARG A 184 -16.18 -16.82 -30.26
N ALA A 185 -15.24 -17.74 -30.45
CA ALA A 185 -15.32 -18.73 -31.53
C ALA A 185 -16.52 -19.68 -31.34
N ARG A 186 -16.89 -20.00 -30.10
CA ARG A 186 -18.09 -20.79 -29.79
C ARG A 186 -19.38 -20.02 -30.10
N ALA A 187 -19.47 -18.77 -29.71
CA ALA A 187 -20.60 -17.89 -30.03
C ALA A 187 -20.78 -17.74 -31.55
N ASP A 188 -19.69 -17.54 -32.30
CA ASP A 188 -19.73 -17.47 -33.76
C ASP A 188 -20.24 -18.78 -34.40
N ARG A 189 -19.86 -19.94 -33.86
CA ARG A 189 -20.38 -21.24 -34.33
C ARG A 189 -21.87 -21.39 -34.07
N LEU A 190 -22.35 -20.98 -32.90
CA LEU A 190 -23.77 -21.03 -32.54
C LEU A 190 -24.59 -20.04 -33.38
N GLN A 191 -24.09 -18.83 -33.63
CA GLN A 191 -24.75 -17.87 -34.49
C GLN A 191 -24.94 -18.42 -35.91
N ARG A 192 -23.88 -19.01 -36.49
CA ARG A 192 -24.00 -19.65 -37.82
C ARG A 192 -24.99 -20.82 -37.83
N ALA A 193 -25.06 -21.59 -36.74
CA ALA A 193 -26.03 -22.67 -36.62
C ALA A 193 -27.47 -22.14 -36.53
N LEU A 194 -27.68 -21.02 -35.84
CA LEU A 194 -28.96 -20.33 -35.75
C LEU A 194 -29.38 -19.76 -37.10
N ASP A 195 -28.49 -19.05 -37.79
CA ASP A 195 -28.74 -18.51 -39.13
C ASP A 195 -29.12 -19.63 -40.13
N ALA A 196 -28.44 -20.78 -40.03
CA ALA A 196 -28.76 -21.96 -40.84
C ALA A 196 -30.12 -22.58 -40.46
N ALA A 197 -30.49 -22.59 -39.18
CA ALA A 197 -31.79 -23.05 -38.72
C ALA A 197 -32.91 -22.13 -39.20
N ASP A 198 -32.73 -20.81 -39.11
CA ASP A 198 -33.67 -19.80 -39.60
C ASP A 198 -33.87 -19.92 -41.12
N ALA A 199 -32.80 -20.13 -41.89
CA ALA A 199 -32.89 -20.36 -43.33
C ALA A 199 -33.68 -21.64 -43.67
N ARG A 200 -33.50 -22.73 -42.90
CA ARG A 200 -34.29 -23.96 -43.07
C ARG A 200 -35.76 -23.75 -42.72
N ALA A 201 -36.04 -22.99 -41.65
CA ALA A 201 -37.40 -22.64 -41.25
C ALA A 201 -38.12 -21.87 -42.37
N GLY A 202 -37.48 -20.82 -42.88
CA GLY A 202 -38.03 -20.02 -43.99
C GLY A 202 -38.32 -20.88 -45.24
N ALA A 203 -37.40 -21.75 -45.63
CA ALA A 203 -37.61 -22.65 -46.76
C ALA A 203 -38.75 -23.68 -46.54
N ALA A 204 -38.99 -24.10 -45.30
CA ALA A 204 -40.11 -24.96 -44.95
C ALA A 204 -41.45 -24.21 -44.98
N GLU A 205 -41.47 -22.96 -44.49
CA GLU A 205 -42.64 -22.07 -44.55
C GLU A 205 -43.03 -21.75 -45.99
N ASP A 206 -42.05 -21.46 -46.86
CA ASP A 206 -42.28 -21.22 -48.29
C ASP A 206 -42.90 -22.45 -48.99
N LYS A 207 -42.37 -23.65 -48.70
CA LYS A 207 -42.93 -24.91 -49.24
C LYS A 207 -44.34 -25.20 -48.75
N LEU A 208 -44.63 -24.91 -47.47
CA LEU A 208 -45.98 -25.02 -46.93
C LEU A 208 -46.92 -24.07 -47.67
N HIS A 209 -46.51 -22.80 -47.82
CA HIS A 209 -47.30 -21.79 -48.52
C HIS A 209 -47.59 -22.20 -49.97
N GLU A 210 -46.57 -22.62 -50.73
CA GLU A 210 -46.72 -23.09 -52.11
C GLU A 210 -47.69 -24.26 -52.21
N ARG A 211 -47.62 -25.23 -51.28
CA ARG A 211 -48.55 -26.36 -51.23
C ARG A 211 -49.97 -25.96 -50.85
N THR A 212 -50.14 -25.06 -49.89
CA THR A 212 -51.47 -24.57 -49.50
C THR A 212 -52.14 -23.83 -50.65
N VAL A 213 -51.39 -23.02 -51.40
CA VAL A 213 -51.87 -22.36 -52.62
C VAL A 213 -52.21 -23.40 -53.70
N ALA A 214 -51.33 -24.37 -53.97
CA ALA A 214 -51.59 -25.42 -54.95
C ALA A 214 -52.82 -26.27 -54.60
N LEU A 215 -53.06 -26.58 -53.32
CA LEU A 215 -54.27 -27.30 -52.87
C LEU A 215 -55.54 -26.46 -53.06
N ARG A 216 -55.45 -25.15 -52.83
CA ARG A 216 -56.56 -24.22 -53.07
C ARG A 216 -56.89 -24.09 -54.56
N ASP A 217 -55.86 -24.04 -55.41
CA ASP A 217 -56.00 -23.90 -56.86
C ASP A 217 -56.40 -25.21 -57.54
N ALA A 218 -56.01 -26.37 -56.98
CA ALA A 218 -56.38 -27.70 -57.47
C ALA A 218 -57.82 -28.13 -57.11
N GLY A 219 -58.66 -27.20 -56.66
CA GLY A 219 -59.99 -27.40 -56.10
C GLY A 219 -61.07 -28.07 -56.97
N ASP A 220 -60.73 -28.91 -57.97
CA ASP A 220 -61.71 -29.66 -58.76
C ASP A 220 -61.21 -30.97 -59.46
N ALA A 221 -60.02 -31.50 -59.16
CA ALA A 221 -59.53 -32.71 -59.86
C ALA A 221 -58.84 -33.77 -58.98
N HIS A 222 -59.59 -34.83 -58.64
CA HIS A 222 -59.16 -36.22 -58.34
C HIS A 222 -57.95 -36.52 -57.39
N ALA A 223 -57.50 -35.59 -56.55
CA ALA A 223 -56.54 -35.92 -55.49
C ALA A 223 -57.23 -36.58 -54.27
N ASP A 224 -56.69 -37.70 -53.79
CA ASP A 224 -57.13 -38.35 -52.54
C ASP A 224 -56.80 -37.43 -51.34
N PRO A 225 -57.82 -36.86 -50.67
CA PRO A 225 -57.61 -35.87 -49.60
C PRO A 225 -56.79 -36.43 -48.44
N SER A 226 -56.81 -37.75 -48.21
CA SER A 226 -56.08 -38.38 -47.10
C SER A 226 -54.54 -38.32 -47.28
N GLN A 227 -54.05 -38.37 -48.52
CA GLN A 227 -52.62 -38.26 -48.83
C GLN A 227 -52.12 -36.81 -48.81
N ALA A 228 -52.99 -35.86 -49.11
CA ALA A 228 -52.68 -34.43 -49.01
C ALA A 228 -52.53 -34.02 -47.54
N ASP A 229 -53.46 -34.44 -46.68
CA ASP A 229 -53.45 -34.13 -45.25
C ASP A 229 -52.22 -34.73 -44.54
N THR A 230 -51.83 -35.97 -44.87
CA THR A 230 -50.62 -36.60 -44.29
C THR A 230 -49.33 -35.89 -44.69
N ARG A 231 -49.25 -35.36 -45.92
CA ARG A 231 -48.07 -34.60 -46.38
C ARG A 231 -47.99 -33.20 -45.79
N VAL A 232 -49.13 -32.55 -45.54
CA VAL A 232 -49.19 -31.26 -44.83
C VAL A 232 -48.79 -31.46 -43.37
N ALA A 233 -49.34 -32.50 -42.71
CA ALA A 233 -48.99 -32.86 -41.33
C ALA A 233 -47.48 -33.11 -41.15
N ALA A 234 -46.85 -33.84 -42.07
CA ALA A 234 -45.41 -34.10 -41.99
C ALA A 234 -44.55 -32.83 -42.07
N VAL A 235 -44.96 -31.82 -42.85
CA VAL A 235 -44.21 -30.57 -42.98
C VAL A 235 -44.50 -29.62 -41.81
N THR A 236 -45.71 -29.65 -41.24
CA THR A 236 -46.00 -28.95 -39.99
C THR A 236 -45.19 -29.50 -38.82
N ASP A 237 -45.05 -30.83 -38.73
CA ASP A 237 -44.21 -31.47 -37.70
C ASP A 237 -42.72 -31.09 -37.87
N GLU A 238 -42.22 -31.04 -39.12
CA GLU A 238 -40.87 -30.56 -39.42
C GLU A 238 -40.68 -29.08 -39.03
N LEU A 239 -41.68 -28.23 -39.28
CA LEU A 239 -41.66 -26.82 -38.90
C LEU A 239 -41.65 -26.63 -37.38
N GLU A 240 -42.48 -27.39 -36.64
CA GLU A 240 -42.48 -27.37 -35.17
C GLU A 240 -41.13 -27.84 -34.61
N ALA A 241 -40.53 -28.89 -35.17
CA ALA A 241 -39.21 -29.36 -34.75
C ALA A 241 -38.12 -28.31 -35.00
N VAL A 242 -38.16 -27.60 -36.14
CA VAL A 242 -37.21 -26.53 -36.44
C VAL A 242 -37.41 -25.32 -35.51
N ARG A 243 -38.66 -24.96 -35.19
CA ARG A 243 -38.96 -23.88 -34.23
C ARG A 243 -38.49 -24.21 -32.83
N ALA A 244 -38.71 -25.44 -32.36
CA ALA A 244 -38.20 -25.89 -31.06
C ALA A 244 -36.66 -25.86 -31.01
N HIS A 245 -36.00 -26.29 -32.08
CA HIS A 245 -34.53 -26.22 -32.17
C HIS A 245 -34.01 -24.77 -32.17
N ARG A 246 -34.72 -23.85 -32.84
CA ARG A 246 -34.42 -22.42 -32.85
C ARG A 246 -34.54 -21.79 -31.46
N GLU A 247 -35.61 -22.08 -30.73
CA GLU A 247 -35.81 -21.58 -29.36
C GLU A 247 -34.69 -22.05 -28.42
N GLU A 248 -34.26 -23.31 -28.53
CA GLU A 248 -33.14 -23.83 -27.75
C GLU A 248 -31.81 -23.15 -28.11
N LEU A 249 -31.55 -22.88 -29.40
CA LEU A 249 -30.36 -22.13 -29.82
C LEU A 249 -30.38 -20.68 -29.30
N LEU A 250 -31.53 -20.00 -29.33
CA LEU A 250 -31.68 -18.66 -28.77
C LEU A 250 -31.38 -18.66 -27.26
N ARG A 251 -31.92 -19.64 -26.53
CA ARG A 251 -31.64 -19.81 -25.10
C ARG A 251 -30.15 -19.98 -24.82
N GLN A 252 -29.45 -20.78 -25.62
CA GLN A 252 -28.00 -20.99 -25.49
C GLN A 252 -27.19 -19.73 -25.81
N VAL A 253 -27.59 -18.93 -26.80
CA VAL A 253 -26.93 -17.66 -27.14
C VAL A 253 -27.11 -16.63 -26.01
N GLU A 254 -28.29 -16.55 -25.43
CA GLU A 254 -28.58 -15.65 -24.30
C GLU A 254 -27.74 -16.03 -23.06
N GLU A 255 -27.68 -17.33 -22.72
CA GLU A 255 -26.88 -17.85 -21.60
C GLU A 255 -25.38 -17.53 -21.76
N LEU A 256 -24.83 -17.67 -22.97
CA LEU A 256 -23.44 -17.30 -23.25
C LEU A 256 -23.20 -15.78 -23.20
N ARG A 257 -24.16 -14.97 -23.62
CA ARG A 257 -24.06 -13.50 -23.51
C ARG A 257 -24.06 -13.06 -22.05
N GLU A 258 -24.91 -13.65 -21.22
CA GLU A 258 -24.94 -13.38 -19.79
C GLU A 258 -23.62 -13.78 -19.11
N GLN A 259 -23.07 -14.95 -19.45
CA GLN A 259 -21.76 -15.40 -18.97
C GLN A 259 -20.64 -14.43 -19.39
N ALA A 260 -20.59 -14.00 -20.65
CA ALA A 260 -19.59 -13.05 -21.13
C ALA A 260 -19.65 -11.69 -20.40
N VAL A 261 -20.85 -11.22 -20.05
CA VAL A 261 -21.02 -10.00 -19.24
C VAL A 261 -20.51 -10.21 -17.80
N GLN A 262 -20.76 -11.37 -17.20
CA GLN A 262 -20.24 -11.70 -15.88
C GLN A 262 -18.70 -11.82 -15.87
N ASP A 263 -18.13 -12.42 -16.90
CA ASP A 263 -16.68 -12.56 -17.06
C ASP A 263 -16.00 -11.21 -17.25
N ALA A 264 -16.57 -10.31 -18.07
CA ALA A 264 -16.07 -8.96 -18.23
C ALA A 264 -16.07 -8.16 -16.91
N ARG A 265 -17.11 -8.33 -16.08
CA ARG A 265 -17.16 -7.72 -14.73
C ARG A 265 -16.09 -8.29 -13.81
N SER A 266 -15.88 -9.60 -13.85
CA SER A 266 -14.86 -10.29 -13.04
C SER A 266 -13.45 -9.88 -13.44
N LEU A 267 -13.16 -9.80 -14.75
CA LEU A 267 -11.89 -9.33 -15.28
C LEU A 267 -11.61 -7.87 -14.91
N ASN A 268 -12.60 -6.99 -15.01
CA ASN A 268 -12.42 -5.59 -14.58
C ASN A 268 -12.07 -5.52 -13.09
N ARG A 269 -12.76 -6.27 -12.23
CA ARG A 269 -12.43 -6.34 -10.80
C ARG A 269 -11.00 -6.85 -10.56
N LEU A 270 -10.59 -7.91 -11.25
CA LEU A 270 -9.24 -8.47 -11.12
C LEU A 270 -8.17 -7.53 -11.68
N SER A 271 -8.46 -6.81 -12.78
CA SER A 271 -7.58 -5.80 -13.35
C SER A 271 -7.39 -4.63 -12.39
N THR A 272 -8.44 -4.19 -11.71
CA THR A 272 -8.35 -3.17 -10.65
C THR A 272 -7.46 -3.67 -9.50
N LEU A 273 -7.69 -4.89 -9.00
CA LEU A 273 -6.88 -5.48 -7.93
C LEU A 273 -5.40 -5.68 -8.33
N LEU A 274 -5.12 -6.02 -9.60
CA LEU A 274 -3.75 -6.15 -10.11
C LEU A 274 -3.07 -4.80 -10.30
N ALA A 275 -3.80 -3.77 -10.76
CA ALA A 275 -3.29 -2.40 -10.81
C ALA A 275 -2.96 -1.87 -9.41
N GLU A 276 -3.71 -2.27 -8.39
CA GLU A 276 -3.41 -1.95 -6.98
C GLU A 276 -2.17 -2.67 -6.43
N LEU A 277 -1.74 -3.79 -7.05
CA LEU A 277 -0.62 -4.63 -6.60
C LEU A 277 0.66 -4.45 -7.43
N ALA A 278 0.60 -3.82 -8.60
CA ALA A 278 1.77 -3.63 -9.47
C ALA A 278 2.74 -2.58 -8.88
N PRO A 279 4.02 -2.91 -8.65
CA PRO A 279 5.05 -1.93 -8.31
C PRO A 279 5.51 -1.19 -9.56
N GLU A 280 5.60 0.14 -9.47
CA GLU A 280 6.12 0.96 -10.57
C GLU A 280 7.66 0.88 -10.64
N ASP A 281 8.18 0.02 -11.53
CA ASP A 281 9.55 0.13 -12.02
C ASP A 281 9.63 1.36 -12.95
N GLY A 282 10.25 2.42 -12.43
CA GLY A 282 10.59 3.59 -13.21
C GLY A 282 11.82 3.34 -14.06
N ASP A 283 11.74 3.66 -15.35
CA ASP A 283 12.91 4.10 -16.10
C ASP A 283 12.55 5.22 -17.08
N LYS A 284 13.31 6.31 -16.98
CA LYS A 284 13.21 7.53 -17.81
C LYS A 284 14.30 7.47 -18.87
N ALA A 285 13.95 7.75 -20.12
CA ALA A 285 14.90 8.30 -21.10
C ALA A 285 14.31 9.58 -21.72
N PRO A 286 15.11 10.65 -21.90
CA PRO A 286 14.61 11.96 -22.29
C PRO A 286 14.69 12.19 -23.80
N GLY A 287 13.77 12.99 -24.34
CA GLY A 287 14.02 13.77 -25.54
C GLY A 287 12.79 14.09 -26.39
N THR A 288 12.55 15.40 -26.56
CA THR A 288 11.74 16.07 -27.61
C THR A 288 10.28 16.38 -27.29
N ALA A 289 9.99 17.67 -27.04
CA ALA A 289 8.66 18.30 -27.14
C ALA A 289 8.51 18.88 -28.58
N PRO A 290 7.31 19.14 -29.15
CA PRO A 290 6.24 19.92 -28.49
C PRO A 290 4.77 19.50 -28.79
N ALA A 291 3.85 20.14 -28.05
CA ALA A 291 2.37 20.12 -28.10
C ALA A 291 1.61 18.93 -27.46
N ASP A 292 2.24 17.76 -27.31
CA ASP A 292 1.64 16.60 -26.60
C ASP A 292 2.44 16.21 -25.33
N ALA A 293 3.31 17.13 -24.89
CA ALA A 293 4.17 16.90 -23.74
C ALA A 293 3.34 16.86 -22.45
N ALA A 294 3.48 15.81 -21.66
CA ALA A 294 2.87 15.71 -20.34
C ALA A 294 3.19 16.97 -19.50
N PRO A 295 2.22 17.50 -18.73
CA PRO A 295 2.46 18.68 -17.88
C PRO A 295 3.61 18.40 -16.92
N ALA A 296 4.47 19.38 -16.70
CA ALA A 296 5.62 19.27 -15.81
C ALA A 296 5.25 19.52 -14.34
N THR A 297 4.21 20.33 -14.10
CA THR A 297 3.74 20.71 -12.75
C THR A 297 2.23 20.58 -12.63
N VAL A 298 1.73 20.58 -11.39
CA VAL A 298 0.29 20.55 -11.11
C VAL A 298 -0.38 21.85 -11.54
N LEU A 299 0.28 22.99 -11.38
CA LEU A 299 -0.20 24.27 -11.92
C LEU A 299 -0.42 24.19 -13.43
N GLU A 300 0.58 23.70 -14.18
CA GLU A 300 0.46 23.57 -15.64
C GLU A 300 -0.68 22.62 -16.02
N ALA A 301 -0.89 21.55 -15.24
CA ALA A 301 -2.02 20.66 -15.44
C ALA A 301 -3.37 21.37 -15.25
N VAL A 302 -3.51 22.19 -14.21
CA VAL A 302 -4.73 22.96 -13.93
C VAL A 302 -4.96 24.04 -14.98
N GLU A 303 -3.93 24.77 -15.40
CA GLU A 303 -4.03 25.78 -16.47
C GLU A 303 -4.49 25.16 -17.79
N ARG A 304 -3.90 24.02 -18.18
CA ARG A 304 -4.30 23.30 -19.39
C ARG A 304 -5.74 22.78 -19.29
N ALA A 305 -6.13 22.22 -18.15
CA ALA A 305 -7.48 21.76 -17.93
C ALA A 305 -8.49 22.91 -17.94
N ALA A 306 -8.18 24.04 -17.30
CA ALA A 306 -9.03 25.22 -17.28
C ALA A 306 -9.20 25.86 -18.68
N ALA A 307 -8.16 25.81 -19.53
CA ALA A 307 -8.25 26.27 -20.91
C ALA A 307 -9.10 25.34 -21.81
N ALA A 308 -9.19 24.06 -21.46
CA ALA A 308 -9.93 23.05 -22.24
C ALA A 308 -11.36 22.79 -21.72
N ALA A 309 -11.62 23.05 -20.44
CA ALA A 309 -12.89 22.77 -19.79
C ALA A 309 -14.02 23.65 -20.33
N VAL A 310 -15.18 23.04 -20.58
CA VAL A 310 -16.38 23.73 -21.06
C VAL A 310 -17.39 23.96 -19.95
N HIS A 311 -17.46 23.03 -18.99
CA HIS A 311 -18.50 22.97 -17.97
C HIS A 311 -17.95 23.12 -16.54
N LEU A 312 -16.72 22.67 -16.31
CA LEU A 312 -16.02 22.77 -15.03
C LEU A 312 -15.44 24.17 -14.83
N ARG A 313 -15.70 24.77 -13.68
CA ARG A 313 -15.24 26.13 -13.35
C ARG A 313 -14.12 26.06 -12.32
N PHE A 314 -13.13 26.94 -12.47
CA PHE A 314 -11.97 26.98 -11.57
C PHE A 314 -11.97 28.30 -10.78
N THR A 315 -11.83 28.19 -9.46
CA THR A 315 -11.65 29.35 -8.59
C THR A 315 -10.18 29.79 -8.56
N PRO A 316 -9.87 31.03 -8.14
CA PRO A 316 -8.48 31.47 -7.96
C PRO A 316 -7.68 30.56 -7.01
N ASP A 317 -8.31 30.09 -5.93
CA ASP A 317 -7.69 29.23 -4.92
C ASP A 317 -7.23 27.88 -5.49
N ALA A 318 -7.89 27.38 -6.54
CA ALA A 318 -7.48 26.17 -7.23
C ALA A 318 -6.13 26.31 -7.93
N PHE A 319 -5.83 27.49 -8.48
CA PHE A 319 -4.54 27.76 -9.12
C PHE A 319 -3.45 27.98 -8.07
N THR A 320 -3.74 28.71 -7.00
CA THR A 320 -2.79 28.92 -5.90
C THR A 320 -2.39 27.60 -5.23
N SER A 321 -3.37 26.73 -4.92
CA SER A 321 -3.08 25.42 -4.34
C SER A 321 -2.33 24.47 -5.29
N ALA A 322 -2.56 24.61 -6.60
CA ALA A 322 -1.86 23.84 -7.62
C ALA A 322 -0.39 24.24 -7.76
N ASP A 323 -0.08 25.53 -7.61
CA ASP A 323 1.30 26.04 -7.63
C ASP A 323 2.12 25.49 -6.45
N ASP A 324 1.51 25.46 -5.26
CA ASP A 324 2.14 24.96 -4.04
C ASP A 324 2.21 23.41 -3.96
N SER A 325 1.66 22.69 -4.94
CA SER A 325 1.50 21.25 -4.87
C SER A 325 2.80 20.48 -5.20
N PRO A 326 3.35 19.66 -4.28
CA PRO A 326 4.54 18.85 -4.54
C PRO A 326 4.22 17.52 -5.26
N TYR A 327 2.97 17.33 -5.71
CA TYR A 327 2.50 16.08 -6.30
C TYR A 327 3.21 15.78 -7.63
N ARG A 328 3.75 14.57 -7.77
CA ARG A 328 4.73 14.23 -8.82
C ARG A 328 4.12 13.70 -10.12
N ARG A 329 2.80 13.54 -10.19
CA ARG A 329 2.08 12.95 -11.35
C ARG A 329 1.05 13.92 -11.93
N PRO A 330 1.46 15.10 -12.41
CA PRO A 330 0.54 16.13 -12.93
C PRO A 330 -0.30 15.66 -14.13
N ALA A 331 0.13 14.66 -14.90
CA ALA A 331 -0.69 14.08 -15.97
C ALA A 331 -2.00 13.46 -15.46
N GLU A 332 -2.00 12.86 -14.26
CA GLU A 332 -3.21 12.32 -13.62
C GLU A 332 -4.20 13.44 -13.24
N ILE A 333 -3.70 14.64 -12.92
CA ILE A 333 -4.54 15.80 -12.62
C ILE A 333 -5.32 16.21 -13.87
N VAL A 334 -4.64 16.32 -15.03
CA VAL A 334 -5.30 16.70 -16.30
C VAL A 334 -6.38 15.70 -16.69
N SER A 335 -6.05 14.41 -16.69
CA SER A 335 -7.02 13.37 -17.06
C SER A 335 -8.21 13.35 -16.10
N THR A 336 -7.98 13.53 -14.81
CA THR A 336 -9.05 13.61 -13.80
C THR A 336 -9.94 14.83 -14.00
N LEU A 337 -9.35 16.01 -14.26
CA LEU A 337 -10.10 17.24 -14.49
C LEU A 337 -10.93 17.16 -15.78
N ALA A 338 -10.44 16.50 -16.83
CA ALA A 338 -11.21 16.24 -18.04
C ALA A 338 -12.45 15.37 -17.75
N VAL A 339 -12.30 14.31 -16.97
CA VAL A 339 -13.44 13.46 -16.56
C VAL A 339 -14.41 14.23 -15.64
N LEU A 340 -13.90 15.15 -14.82
CA LEU A 340 -14.74 16.04 -14.01
C LEU A 340 -15.50 17.07 -14.87
N ASP A 341 -14.97 17.49 -16.00
CA ASP A 341 -15.68 18.34 -16.97
C ASP A 341 -16.88 17.62 -17.59
N ASP A 342 -16.70 16.35 -18.00
CA ASP A 342 -17.80 15.49 -18.46
C ASP A 342 -18.86 15.29 -17.36
N LEU A 343 -18.43 15.18 -16.10
CA LEU A 343 -19.33 15.05 -14.96
C LEU A 343 -20.07 16.36 -14.67
N ALA A 344 -19.40 17.51 -14.83
CA ALA A 344 -20.00 18.83 -14.72
C ALA A 344 -21.05 19.06 -15.81
N ALA A 345 -20.80 18.57 -17.03
CA ALA A 345 -21.76 18.61 -18.13
C ALA A 345 -23.06 17.86 -17.76
N LEU A 346 -22.94 16.66 -17.17
CA LEU A 346 -24.09 15.90 -16.69
C LEU A 346 -24.83 16.62 -15.55
N HIS A 347 -24.11 17.21 -14.61
CA HIS A 347 -24.72 17.92 -13.48
C HIS A 347 -25.44 19.20 -13.92
N ALA A 348 -24.96 19.86 -14.97
CA ALA A 348 -25.58 21.04 -15.55
C ALA A 348 -26.96 20.76 -16.18
N ASP A 349 -27.27 19.51 -16.51
CA ASP A 349 -28.58 19.12 -17.03
C ASP A 349 -29.69 19.34 -15.99
N PRO A 350 -30.68 20.23 -16.25
CA PRO A 350 -31.76 20.52 -15.31
C PRO A 350 -32.72 19.35 -15.09
N ASP A 351 -32.86 18.44 -16.06
CA ASP A 351 -33.72 17.26 -15.94
C ASP A 351 -33.07 16.16 -15.08
N GLY A 352 -31.79 16.34 -14.78
CA GLY A 352 -30.96 15.36 -14.07
C GLY A 352 -30.65 14.15 -14.94
N PHE A 353 -29.65 13.37 -14.52
CA PHE A 353 -29.11 12.27 -15.33
C PHE A 353 -29.44 10.88 -14.75
N GLY A 354 -30.51 10.78 -13.94
CA GLY A 354 -31.11 9.52 -13.48
C GLY A 354 -30.28 8.68 -12.48
N ARG A 355 -29.14 9.17 -12.01
CA ARG A 355 -28.26 8.51 -11.03
C ARG A 355 -27.57 9.54 -10.13
N SER A 356 -27.01 9.10 -9.01
CA SER A 356 -26.26 10.00 -8.11
C SER A 356 -24.95 10.47 -8.73
N LEU A 357 -24.47 11.66 -8.34
CA LEU A 357 -23.19 12.20 -8.79
C LEU A 357 -22.01 11.29 -8.41
N THR A 358 -22.03 10.73 -7.20
CA THR A 358 -21.05 9.74 -6.75
C THR A 358 -21.03 8.50 -7.65
N GLN A 359 -22.20 7.96 -8.00
CA GLN A 359 -22.29 6.80 -8.89
C GLN A 359 -21.73 7.11 -10.28
N ALA A 360 -22.12 8.25 -10.87
CA ALA A 360 -21.62 8.67 -12.18
C ALA A 360 -20.11 8.94 -12.21
N ALA A 361 -19.54 9.42 -11.11
CA ALA A 361 -18.11 9.62 -10.94
C ALA A 361 -17.36 8.27 -10.83
N THR A 362 -17.87 7.34 -10.00
CA THR A 362 -17.27 6.00 -9.83
C THR A 362 -17.32 5.17 -11.11
N GLU A 363 -18.42 5.22 -11.87
CA GLU A 363 -18.53 4.54 -13.18
C GLU A 363 -17.53 5.08 -14.22
N ARG A 364 -17.03 6.31 -14.03
CA ARG A 364 -15.96 6.92 -14.83
C ARG A 364 -14.56 6.69 -14.27
N GLY A 365 -14.43 5.87 -13.23
CA GLY A 365 -13.16 5.52 -12.61
C GLY A 365 -12.60 6.55 -11.62
N LEU A 366 -13.39 7.54 -11.21
CA LEU A 366 -12.96 8.51 -10.20
C LEU A 366 -13.08 7.94 -8.78
N ASN A 367 -12.03 8.09 -7.98
CA ASN A 367 -12.09 7.87 -6.53
C ASN A 367 -12.74 9.07 -5.83
N TYR A 368 -14.04 9.22 -6.08
CA TYR A 368 -14.86 10.34 -5.63
C TYR A 368 -15.38 10.11 -4.21
N LYS A 369 -15.28 11.14 -3.37
CA LYS A 369 -15.88 11.20 -2.03
C LYS A 369 -16.94 12.28 -2.04
N HIS A 370 -18.12 11.92 -1.54
CA HIS A 370 -19.28 12.82 -1.52
C HIS A 370 -19.05 14.03 -0.61
N ASP A 371 -18.29 13.87 0.48
CA ASP A 371 -18.06 14.97 1.41
C ASP A 371 -16.79 14.77 2.28
N VAL A 372 -16.41 15.83 2.99
CA VAL A 372 -15.42 15.80 4.08
C VAL A 372 -16.10 15.62 5.43
N SER A 373 -15.37 15.07 6.42
CA SER A 373 -15.91 14.90 7.76
C SER A 373 -16.34 16.24 8.37
N GLU A 374 -17.50 16.27 9.03
CA GLU A 374 -18.04 17.47 9.68
C GLU A 374 -17.06 18.04 10.71
N THR A 375 -16.35 17.14 11.40
CA THR A 375 -15.30 17.48 12.36
C THR A 375 -14.08 18.16 11.71
N ALA A 376 -13.61 17.67 10.55
CA ALA A 376 -12.50 18.32 9.83
C ALA A 376 -12.89 19.72 9.35
N ARG A 377 -14.09 19.85 8.78
CA ARG A 377 -14.63 21.13 8.30
C ARG A 377 -14.78 22.15 9.43
N SER A 378 -15.28 21.71 10.59
CA SER A 378 -15.46 22.57 11.76
C SER A 378 -14.13 23.01 12.40
N ARG A 379 -13.10 22.16 12.33
CA ARG A 379 -11.78 22.43 12.90
C ARG A 379 -10.92 23.31 11.99
N HIS A 380 -11.05 23.16 10.68
CA HIS A 380 -10.26 23.88 9.66
C HIS A 380 -11.17 24.62 8.65
N PRO A 381 -12.08 25.51 9.10
CA PRO A 381 -13.10 26.11 8.23
C PRO A 381 -12.52 27.04 7.15
N HIS A 382 -11.29 27.54 7.35
CA HIS A 382 -10.60 28.36 6.34
C HIS A 382 -10.00 27.52 5.21
N GLU A 383 -9.62 26.28 5.48
CA GLU A 383 -8.97 25.41 4.49
C GLU A 383 -9.99 24.69 3.61
N TYR A 384 -11.20 24.47 4.12
CA TYR A 384 -12.32 23.88 3.38
C TYR A 384 -13.31 24.91 2.84
N SER A 385 -12.87 26.14 2.60
CA SER A 385 -13.73 27.18 2.01
C SER A 385 -13.00 27.92 0.89
N THR A 386 -13.74 28.32 -0.14
CA THR A 386 -13.25 29.16 -1.23
C THR A 386 -14.26 30.27 -1.53
N THR A 387 -13.92 31.19 -2.44
CA THR A 387 -14.80 32.28 -2.87
C THR A 387 -15.21 32.08 -4.33
N ILE A 388 -16.52 32.08 -4.59
CA ILE A 388 -17.10 32.05 -5.94
C ILE A 388 -17.97 33.30 -6.09
N ASP A 389 -17.65 34.16 -7.07
CA ASP A 389 -18.39 35.40 -7.35
C ASP A 389 -18.61 36.32 -6.13
N GLY A 390 -17.64 36.32 -5.19
CA GLY A 390 -17.70 37.10 -3.95
C GLY A 390 -18.40 36.40 -2.77
N HIS A 391 -18.96 35.21 -2.99
CA HIS A 391 -19.63 34.40 -1.98
C HIS A 391 -18.68 33.32 -1.45
N ARG A 392 -18.54 33.26 -0.12
CA ARG A 392 -17.75 32.21 0.53
C ARG A 392 -18.56 30.92 0.54
N VAL A 393 -17.99 29.86 -0.01
CA VAL A 393 -18.62 28.54 -0.09
C VAL A 393 -17.73 27.47 0.53
N ASP A 394 -18.36 26.40 1.01
CA ASP A 394 -17.65 25.24 1.55
C ASP A 394 -17.29 24.25 0.43
N LEU A 395 -16.09 23.69 0.57
CA LEU A 395 -15.57 22.58 -0.22
C LEU A 395 -15.82 21.29 0.53
N GLY A 396 -16.47 20.33 -0.13
CA GLY A 396 -16.86 19.06 0.48
C GLY A 396 -16.52 17.88 -0.40
N PRO A 397 -17.22 17.72 -1.53
CA PRO A 397 -16.93 16.65 -2.47
C PRO A 397 -15.51 16.75 -3.00
N HIS A 398 -14.83 15.61 -3.12
CA HIS A 398 -13.45 15.61 -3.59
C HIS A 398 -13.03 14.32 -4.27
N VAL A 399 -12.04 14.41 -5.16
CA VAL A 399 -11.42 13.24 -5.81
C VAL A 399 -10.08 12.95 -5.16
N ALA A 400 -9.85 11.68 -4.82
CA ALA A 400 -8.59 11.19 -4.31
C ALA A 400 -7.66 10.73 -5.44
N LEU A 401 -6.45 11.28 -5.47
CA LEU A 401 -5.45 10.94 -6.47
C LEU A 401 -4.21 10.36 -5.79
N GLY A 402 -3.75 9.23 -6.31
CA GLY A 402 -2.65 8.46 -5.76
C GLY A 402 -2.95 7.77 -4.42
N SER A 403 -1.94 7.04 -3.95
CA SER A 403 -1.93 6.29 -2.70
C SER A 403 -0.52 6.34 -2.09
N GLY A 404 -0.40 6.09 -0.79
CA GLY A 404 0.87 6.16 -0.05
C GLY A 404 0.97 7.33 0.94
N SER A 405 2.15 7.51 1.53
CA SER A 405 2.42 8.57 2.50
C SER A 405 3.27 9.69 1.90
N GLY A 406 2.88 10.94 2.19
CA GLY A 406 3.62 12.14 1.79
C GLY A 406 2.98 12.90 0.62
N ALA A 407 3.08 14.23 0.68
CA ALA A 407 2.41 15.16 -0.24
C ALA A 407 2.83 15.01 -1.72
N GLY A 408 3.94 14.33 -2.01
CA GLY A 408 4.38 14.06 -3.38
C GLY A 408 3.67 12.89 -4.07
N PHE A 409 3.01 12.02 -3.31
CA PHE A 409 2.38 10.78 -3.81
C PHE A 409 0.86 10.80 -3.77
N ILE A 410 0.29 11.67 -2.93
CA ILE A 410 -1.16 11.86 -2.79
C ILE A 410 -1.54 13.29 -3.14
N ALA A 411 -2.64 13.43 -3.88
CA ALA A 411 -3.29 14.71 -4.14
C ALA A 411 -4.80 14.58 -3.99
N ARG A 412 -5.47 15.71 -3.75
CA ARG A 412 -6.92 15.85 -3.72
C ARG A 412 -7.35 16.99 -4.62
N ILE A 413 -8.48 16.81 -5.28
CA ILE A 413 -9.21 17.86 -5.98
C ILE A 413 -10.49 18.10 -5.20
N TYR A 414 -10.59 19.22 -4.50
CA TYR A 414 -11.81 19.59 -3.77
C TYR A 414 -12.71 20.45 -4.62
N LEU A 415 -14.01 20.17 -4.49
CA LEU A 415 -15.06 20.72 -5.32
C LEU A 415 -16.14 21.36 -4.43
N HIS A 416 -16.78 22.37 -4.99
CA HIS A 416 -18.11 22.81 -4.59
C HIS A 416 -19.10 22.44 -5.69
N VAL A 417 -20.18 21.75 -5.33
CA VAL A 417 -21.25 21.37 -6.25
C VAL A 417 -22.48 22.19 -5.90
N ALA A 418 -22.77 23.20 -6.71
CA ALA A 418 -23.95 24.04 -6.54
C ALA A 418 -25.14 23.44 -7.30
N ASP A 419 -26.30 23.38 -6.66
CA ASP A 419 -27.57 22.97 -7.27
C ASP A 419 -28.32 24.15 -7.92
N GLY A 420 -27.86 25.38 -7.67
CA GLY A 420 -28.45 26.64 -8.16
C GLY A 420 -29.57 27.19 -7.29
N SER A 421 -29.84 26.60 -6.13
CA SER A 421 -30.86 27.11 -5.18
C SER A 421 -30.35 28.24 -4.28
N GLY A 422 -29.02 28.40 -4.20
CA GLY A 422 -28.34 29.42 -3.39
C GLY A 422 -27.80 30.61 -4.18
N GLU A 423 -26.82 31.31 -3.61
CA GLU A 423 -26.19 32.51 -4.19
C GLU A 423 -25.23 32.18 -5.35
N VAL A 424 -24.81 30.91 -5.47
CA VAL A 424 -23.92 30.43 -6.53
C VAL A 424 -24.71 29.70 -7.62
N PRO A 425 -24.52 30.01 -8.91
CA PRO A 425 -25.20 29.33 -10.00
C PRO A 425 -24.94 27.83 -10.00
N ARG A 426 -25.92 27.04 -10.45
CA ARG A 426 -25.77 25.58 -10.62
C ARG A 426 -24.51 25.25 -11.42
N GLY A 427 -23.70 24.34 -10.91
CA GLY A 427 -22.46 23.95 -11.55
C GLY A 427 -21.49 23.27 -10.60
N MET A 428 -20.36 22.81 -11.15
CA MET A 428 -19.25 22.25 -10.40
C MET A 428 -18.06 23.20 -10.45
N TYR A 429 -17.52 23.51 -9.27
CA TYR A 429 -16.45 24.48 -9.09
C TYR A 429 -15.26 23.82 -8.39
N VAL A 430 -14.08 23.93 -8.97
CA VAL A 430 -12.82 23.46 -8.38
C VAL A 430 -12.28 24.53 -7.44
N GLY A 431 -12.16 24.16 -6.16
CA GLY A 431 -11.69 25.06 -5.08
C GLY A 431 -10.23 24.84 -4.69
N HIS A 432 -9.75 23.59 -4.78
CA HIS A 432 -8.39 23.24 -4.37
C HIS A 432 -7.88 22.05 -5.17
N VAL A 433 -6.63 22.12 -5.64
CA VAL A 433 -5.97 21.03 -6.38
C VAL A 433 -4.57 20.84 -5.82
N GLY A 434 -4.26 19.65 -5.30
CA GLY A 434 -2.91 19.33 -4.89
C GLY A 434 -2.87 18.67 -3.53
N ARG A 435 -2.08 19.20 -2.60
CA ARG A 435 -1.86 18.59 -1.27
C ARG A 435 -3.18 18.26 -0.58
N HIS A 436 -3.23 17.11 0.10
CA HIS A 436 -4.33 16.77 0.98
C HIS A 436 -4.49 17.81 2.10
N LEU A 437 -5.68 18.39 2.22
CA LEU A 437 -6.05 19.28 3.32
C LEU A 437 -6.04 18.50 4.66
N PRO A 438 -5.73 19.15 5.80
CA PRO A 438 -5.65 18.51 7.09
C PRO A 438 -7.00 17.92 7.50
N ASP A 439 -6.97 16.64 7.87
CA ASP A 439 -8.11 15.93 8.44
C ASP A 439 -7.93 15.82 9.97
N THR A 440 -8.96 15.36 10.66
CA THR A 440 -9.07 15.14 12.11
C THR A 440 -7.94 14.34 12.77
N THR A 441 -7.08 13.68 12.00
CA THR A 441 -5.99 12.79 12.47
C THR A 441 -4.59 13.40 12.27
N THR A 442 -4.49 14.50 11.52
CA THR A 442 -3.28 15.33 11.35
C THR A 442 -3.31 16.50 12.31
#